data_AF-A0A7W7ZD75-F1
#
_entry.id   AF-A0A7W7ZD75-F1
#
_cell.length_a   1.000
_cell.length_b   1.000
_cell.length_c   1.000
_cell.angle_alpha   90.00
_cell.angle_beta   90.00
_cell.angle_gamma   90.00
#
_symmetry.space_group_name_H-M   'P 1'
#
loop_
_entity.id
_entity.type
_entity.pdbx_description
1 polymer ?
#
loop_
_entity_poly.entity_id
_entity_poly.type
_entity_poly.pdbx_seq_one_letter_code
_entity_poly.pdbx_strand_id
1 'polypeptide(L)'
;MIETSPSSESYTKPSPLDEARGHTSERGITLPTGAYMLQPDLPLTPEASHRIQELVSGLAKALVDDPEAVSVEVIPEAASTVLRLRVASTDIGKVIGKQGRTARSIRTILSAASMKMQHRFSLDIVEEGAGKSAHLESSGSPQD
;
A
#
# COMPACT_ATOMS: atom_id res chain seq x y z
N MET A 1 -47.79 -31.72 46.79
CA MET A 1 -46.45 -32.08 47.29
C MET A 1 -45.46 -31.62 46.23
N ILE A 2 -44.84 -30.48 46.54
CA ILE A 2 -43.56 -29.90 46.09
C ILE A 2 -43.16 -30.03 44.61
N GLU A 3 -43.36 -28.92 43.92
CA GLU A 3 -42.64 -28.43 42.74
C GLU A 3 -41.21 -28.07 43.16
N THR A 4 -40.18 -28.63 42.51
CA THR A 4 -38.80 -28.14 42.68
C THR A 4 -38.13 -28.00 41.32
N SER A 5 -38.17 -26.78 40.77
CA SER A 5 -37.22 -26.30 39.78
C SER A 5 -35.82 -26.23 40.40
N PRO A 6 -34.74 -26.63 39.72
CA PRO A 6 -33.39 -26.35 40.19
C PRO A 6 -33.04 -24.87 39.97
N SER A 7 -32.55 -24.27 41.04
CA SER A 7 -32.18 -22.87 41.22
C SER A 7 -31.28 -22.30 40.13
N SER A 8 -31.60 -21.07 39.71
CA SER A 8 -30.77 -20.21 38.87
C SER A 8 -29.52 -19.76 39.64
N GLU A 9 -28.41 -20.44 39.41
CA GLU A 9 -27.10 -20.01 39.89
C GLU A 9 -26.67 -18.75 39.11
N SER A 10 -26.61 -17.64 39.83
CA SER A 10 -26.37 -16.31 39.26
C SER A 10 -24.89 -16.16 38.93
N TYR A 11 -24.50 -16.47 37.70
CA TYR A 11 -23.17 -16.16 37.16
C TYR A 11 -23.03 -14.65 36.98
N THR A 12 -22.62 -13.95 38.04
CA THR A 12 -22.11 -12.59 37.90
C THR A 12 -20.77 -12.69 37.19
N LYS A 13 -20.74 -12.29 35.92
CA LYS A 13 -19.48 -12.06 35.20
C LYS A 13 -18.65 -11.06 36.00
N PRO A 14 -17.36 -11.33 36.30
CA PRO A 14 -16.50 -10.36 36.96
C PRO A 14 -16.41 -9.08 36.13
N SER A 15 -16.34 -7.94 36.80
CA SER A 15 -16.26 -6.63 36.16
C SER A 15 -14.94 -6.49 35.40
N PRO A 16 -14.91 -5.86 34.21
CA PRO A 16 -13.71 -5.72 33.38
C PRO A 16 -12.50 -5.02 34.02
N LEU A 17 -12.67 -4.41 35.21
CA LEU A 17 -11.58 -3.80 35.96
C LEU A 17 -10.71 -4.82 36.72
N ASP A 18 -11.24 -5.99 37.06
CA ASP A 18 -10.50 -6.97 37.89
C ASP A 18 -9.49 -7.81 37.09
N GLU A 19 -9.68 -7.96 35.77
CA GLU A 19 -8.71 -8.67 34.90
C GLU A 19 -7.42 -7.87 34.66
N ALA A 20 -7.43 -6.56 34.88
CA ALA A 20 -6.30 -5.68 34.55
C ALA A 20 -5.13 -5.76 35.54
N ARG A 21 -5.20 -6.58 36.60
CA ARG A 21 -4.16 -6.62 37.65
C ARG A 21 -3.25 -7.85 37.62
N GLY A 22 -3.29 -8.68 36.58
CA GLY A 22 -2.43 -9.86 36.48
C GLY A 22 -1.57 -9.87 35.22
N HIS A 23 -0.25 -9.80 35.40
CA HIS A 23 0.81 -10.17 34.45
C HIS A 23 1.29 -9.09 33.47
N THR A 24 2.41 -8.50 33.87
CA THR A 24 3.46 -7.97 33.00
C THR A 24 3.88 -9.01 31.96
N SER A 25 3.58 -8.75 30.69
CA SER A 25 4.32 -9.26 29.54
C SER A 25 4.53 -8.10 28.57
N GLU A 26 5.79 -7.81 28.29
CA GLU A 26 6.21 -6.70 27.45
C GLU A 26 5.73 -6.89 26.01
N ARG A 27 5.08 -5.85 25.47
CA ARG A 27 4.66 -5.70 24.06
C ARG A 27 3.46 -6.53 23.60
N GLY A 28 2.29 -6.21 24.13
CA GLY A 28 1.01 -6.51 23.49
C GLY A 28 0.12 -5.27 23.51
N ILE A 29 -0.11 -4.65 22.35
CA ILE A 29 -1.07 -3.55 22.21
C ILE A 29 -2.46 -4.19 22.14
N THR A 30 -3.14 -4.39 23.26
CA THR A 30 -4.56 -4.80 23.23
C THR A 30 -5.39 -3.55 22.95
N LEU A 31 -5.81 -3.39 21.70
CA LEU A 31 -6.69 -2.30 21.28
C LEU A 31 -8.15 -2.63 21.69
N PRO A 32 -8.90 -1.70 22.29
CA PRO A 32 -10.30 -1.93 22.63
C PRO A 32 -11.12 -2.16 21.36
N THR A 33 -11.91 -3.23 21.33
CA THR A 33 -12.69 -3.74 20.20
C THR A 33 -13.67 -2.71 19.59
N GLY A 34 -13.94 -1.59 20.26
CA GLY A 34 -14.80 -0.51 19.75
C GLY A 34 -14.10 0.60 18.95
N ALA A 35 -12.77 0.66 18.90
CA ALA A 35 -12.04 1.79 18.29
C ALA A 35 -11.84 1.69 16.76
N TYR A 36 -12.14 0.54 16.14
CA TYR A 36 -11.88 0.30 14.72
C TYR A 36 -12.96 0.82 13.75
N MET A 37 -14.00 1.50 14.25
CA MET A 37 -15.19 1.80 13.44
C MET A 37 -15.14 3.11 12.63
N LEU A 38 -14.10 3.94 12.70
CA LEU A 38 -14.02 5.19 11.91
C LEU A 38 -12.59 5.65 11.63
N GLN A 39 -11.80 4.89 10.86
CA GLN A 39 -10.60 5.46 10.22
C GLN A 39 -10.45 4.92 8.79
N PRO A 40 -11.23 5.43 7.82
CA PRO A 40 -11.05 5.13 6.40
C PRO A 40 -9.75 5.71 5.81
N ASP A 41 -8.99 6.46 6.61
CA ASP A 41 -7.80 7.22 6.26
C ASP A 41 -6.58 6.90 7.13
N LEU A 42 -6.61 5.80 7.92
CA LEU A 42 -5.44 5.44 8.73
C LEU A 42 -4.24 5.29 7.79
N PRO A 43 -3.17 6.10 7.98
CA PRO A 43 -2.04 6.09 7.08
C PRO A 43 -1.47 4.68 7.03
N LEU A 44 -1.26 4.21 5.80
CA LEU A 44 -0.73 2.88 5.58
C LEU A 44 0.55 2.73 6.39
N THR A 45 0.64 1.67 7.20
CA THR A 45 1.81 1.49 8.04
C THR A 45 3.08 1.46 7.18
N PRO A 46 4.22 1.99 7.66
CA PRO A 46 5.47 1.97 6.89
C PRO A 46 5.84 0.58 6.38
N GLU A 47 5.62 -0.45 7.20
CA GLU A 47 5.86 -1.85 6.84
C GLU A 47 4.99 -2.33 5.67
N ALA A 48 3.73 -1.91 5.65
CA ALA A 48 2.78 -2.29 4.63
C ALA A 48 3.14 -1.65 3.28
N SER A 49 3.59 -0.40 3.29
CA SER A 49 4.04 0.31 2.08
C SER A 49 5.30 -0.34 1.52
N HIS A 50 6.22 -0.72 2.40
CA HIS A 50 7.47 -1.38 2.03
C HIS A 50 7.23 -2.73 1.33
N ARG A 51 6.34 -3.58 1.84
CA ARG A 51 6.01 -4.86 1.16
C ARG A 51 5.46 -4.68 -0.26
N ILE A 52 4.64 -3.66 -0.47
CA ILE A 52 4.09 -3.35 -1.79
C ILE A 52 5.16 -2.76 -2.72
N GLN A 53 6.04 -1.92 -2.18
CA GLN A 53 7.22 -1.42 -2.89
C GLN A 53 8.13 -2.56 -3.34
N GLU A 54 8.45 -3.49 -2.44
CA GLU A 54 9.27 -4.68 -2.74
C GLU A 54 8.63 -5.57 -3.80
N LEU A 55 7.31 -5.77 -3.74
CA LEU A 55 6.57 -6.52 -4.75
C LEU A 55 6.70 -5.87 -6.13
N VAL A 56 6.44 -4.57 -6.24
CA VAL A 56 6.55 -3.85 -7.54
C VAL A 56 7.98 -3.83 -8.04
N SER A 57 8.94 -3.58 -7.15
CA SER A 57 10.38 -3.62 -7.47
C SER A 57 10.79 -5.01 -7.98
N GLY A 58 10.40 -6.08 -7.29
CA GLY A 58 10.70 -7.45 -7.70
C GLY A 58 10.09 -7.83 -9.04
N LEU A 59 8.83 -7.44 -9.27
CA LEU A 59 8.17 -7.65 -10.57
C LEU A 59 8.87 -6.89 -11.70
N ALA A 60 9.21 -5.62 -11.48
CA ALA A 60 9.90 -4.81 -12.48
C ALA A 60 11.30 -5.34 -12.78
N LYS A 61 12.09 -5.68 -11.75
CA LYS A 61 13.43 -6.27 -11.92
C LYS A 61 13.44 -7.58 -12.70
N ALA A 62 12.36 -8.36 -12.63
CA ALA A 62 12.21 -9.59 -13.41
C ALA A 62 11.86 -9.35 -14.90
N LEU A 63 11.47 -8.15 -15.29
CA LEU A 63 11.01 -7.81 -16.65
C LEU A 63 12.06 -7.05 -17.48
N VAL A 64 13.05 -6.46 -16.84
CA VAL A 64 14.03 -5.55 -17.46
C VAL A 64 15.37 -6.25 -17.69
N ASP A 65 16.22 -5.68 -18.55
CA ASP A 65 17.60 -6.17 -18.68
C ASP A 65 18.53 -5.59 -17.60
N ASP A 66 18.27 -4.35 -17.18
CA ASP A 66 19.04 -3.68 -16.12
C ASP A 66 18.22 -3.56 -14.82
N PRO A 67 18.30 -4.54 -13.90
CA PRO A 67 17.59 -4.51 -12.63
C PRO A 67 18.13 -3.48 -11.64
N GLU A 68 19.33 -2.93 -11.85
CA GLU A 68 19.93 -1.91 -11.00
C GLU A 68 19.38 -0.52 -11.31
N ALA A 69 18.96 -0.28 -12.56
CA ALA A 69 18.24 0.92 -12.97
C ALA A 69 16.77 0.97 -12.51
N VAL A 70 16.29 -0.05 -11.79
CA VAL A 70 14.92 -0.11 -11.27
C VAL A 70 14.85 0.54 -9.89
N SER A 71 14.07 1.61 -9.76
CA SER A 71 13.76 2.22 -8.47
C SER A 71 12.26 2.45 -8.30
N VAL A 72 11.76 2.29 -7.07
CA VAL A 72 10.35 2.52 -6.74
C VAL A 72 10.28 3.57 -5.64
N GLU A 73 9.70 4.72 -5.97
CA GLU A 73 9.42 5.80 -5.05
C GLU A 73 7.98 5.67 -4.54
N VAL A 74 7.81 5.68 -3.21
CA VAL A 74 6.50 5.59 -2.56
C VAL A 74 6.07 7.01 -2.20
N ILE A 75 4.98 7.46 -2.82
CA ILE A 75 4.45 8.80 -2.64
C ILE A 75 3.11 8.67 -1.93
N PRO A 76 3.07 8.89 -0.60
CA PRO A 76 1.82 8.87 0.15
C PRO A 76 0.96 10.08 -0.23
N GLU A 77 -0.32 9.84 -0.47
CA GLU A 77 -1.36 10.85 -0.65
C GLU A 77 -2.42 10.68 0.45
N ALA A 78 -3.42 11.57 0.47
CA ALA A 78 -4.44 11.59 1.54
C ALA A 78 -5.26 10.30 1.68
N ALA A 79 -5.54 9.59 0.58
CA ALA A 79 -6.35 8.36 0.56
C ALA A 79 -5.76 7.27 -0.35
N SER A 80 -4.53 7.48 -0.82
CA SER A 80 -3.86 6.63 -1.80
C SER A 80 -2.36 6.66 -1.62
N THR A 81 -1.68 5.69 -2.21
CA THR A 81 -0.24 5.69 -2.38
C THR A 81 0.07 5.52 -3.85
N VAL A 82 0.83 6.46 -4.40
CA VAL A 82 1.38 6.35 -5.75
C VAL A 82 2.75 5.67 -5.66
N LEU A 83 2.89 4.57 -6.37
CA LEU A 83 4.15 3.86 -6.57
C LEU A 83 4.72 4.34 -7.90
N ARG A 84 5.72 5.21 -7.83
CA ARG A 84 6.43 5.69 -9.02
C ARG A 84 7.60 4.75 -9.31
N LEU A 85 7.42 3.91 -10.30
CA LEU A 85 8.42 2.99 -10.83
C LEU A 85 9.25 3.72 -11.88
N ARG A 86 10.54 3.91 -11.59
CA ARG A 86 11.52 4.40 -12.55
C ARG A 86 12.33 3.23 -13.10
N VAL A 87 12.53 3.25 -14.41
CA VAL A 87 13.34 2.26 -15.12
C VAL A 87 14.19 2.93 -16.20
N ALA A 88 15.22 2.23 -16.66
CA ALA A 88 15.99 2.65 -17.82
C ALA A 88 15.10 2.87 -19.05
N SER A 89 15.44 3.87 -19.86
CA SER A 89 14.71 4.20 -21.09
C SER A 89 14.66 3.02 -22.08
N THR A 90 15.65 2.13 -22.06
CA THR A 90 15.70 0.90 -22.87
C THR A 90 14.71 -0.17 -22.42
N ASP A 91 14.27 -0.12 -21.16
CA ASP A 91 13.46 -1.16 -20.53
C ASP A 91 11.99 -0.77 -20.35
N ILE A 92 11.63 0.50 -20.57
CA ILE A 92 10.25 1.01 -20.47
C ILE A 92 9.26 0.17 -21.28
N GLY A 93 9.64 -0.21 -22.51
CA GLY A 93 8.80 -1.01 -23.40
C GLY A 93 8.48 -2.39 -22.85
N LYS A 94 9.38 -2.98 -22.05
CA LYS A 94 9.20 -4.31 -21.44
C LYS A 94 8.27 -4.25 -20.24
N VAL A 95 8.42 -3.21 -19.41
CA VAL A 95 7.57 -2.98 -18.23
C VAL A 95 6.14 -2.62 -18.63
N ILE A 96 5.98 -1.74 -19.63
CA ILE A 96 4.65 -1.42 -20.17
C ILE A 96 4.06 -2.65 -20.89
N GLY A 97 4.87 -3.32 -21.70
CA GLY A 97 4.49 -4.46 -22.52
C GLY A 97 3.63 -4.06 -23.72
N LYS A 98 3.49 -4.98 -24.68
CA LYS A 98 2.66 -4.76 -25.88
C LYS A 98 1.22 -4.41 -25.48
N GLN A 99 0.71 -3.28 -25.98
CA GLN A 99 -0.62 -2.73 -25.66
C GLN A 99 -0.84 -2.47 -24.15
N GLY A 100 0.24 -2.27 -23.38
CA GLY A 100 0.15 -2.03 -21.95
C GLY A 100 -0.26 -3.25 -21.12
N ARG A 101 -0.21 -4.47 -21.68
CA ARG A 101 -0.68 -5.68 -21.00
C ARG A 101 0.08 -5.96 -19.72
N THR A 102 1.41 -5.78 -19.72
CA THR A 102 2.24 -6.01 -18.53
C THR A 102 1.92 -5.01 -17.43
N ALA A 103 1.91 -3.72 -17.75
CA ALA A 103 1.53 -2.67 -16.80
C ALA A 103 0.09 -2.87 -16.26
N ARG A 104 -0.85 -3.32 -17.09
CA ARG A 104 -2.21 -3.65 -16.65
C ARG A 104 -2.23 -4.81 -15.67
N SER A 105 -1.45 -5.87 -15.92
CA SER A 105 -1.35 -7.00 -14.98
C SER A 105 -0.78 -6.57 -13.62
N ILE A 106 0.26 -5.74 -13.61
CA ILE A 106 0.82 -5.20 -12.34
C ILE A 106 -0.25 -4.36 -11.62
N ARG A 107 -0.99 -3.51 -12.35
CA ARG A 107 -2.11 -2.75 -11.78
C ARG A 107 -3.21 -3.63 -11.20
N THR A 108 -3.54 -4.76 -11.84
CA THR A 108 -4.50 -5.73 -11.30
C THR A 108 -4.02 -6.32 -9.96
N ILE A 109 -2.73 -6.63 -9.84
CA ILE A 109 -2.14 -7.11 -8.57
C ILE A 109 -2.26 -6.03 -7.50
N LEU A 110 -1.96 -4.78 -7.83
CA LEU A 110 -2.12 -3.65 -6.91
C LEU A 110 -3.57 -3.41 -6.51
N SER A 111 -4.54 -3.59 -7.42
CA SER A 111 -5.97 -3.53 -7.09
C SER A 111 -6.36 -4.60 -6.07
N ALA A 112 -5.87 -5.84 -6.25
CA ALA A 112 -6.12 -6.91 -5.29
C ALA A 112 -5.50 -6.63 -3.91
N ALA A 113 -4.28 -6.09 -3.87
CA ALA A 113 -3.64 -5.63 -2.64
C ALA A 113 -4.45 -4.48 -1.99
N SER A 114 -4.95 -3.55 -2.80
CA SER A 114 -5.75 -2.41 -2.33
C SER A 114 -7.01 -2.85 -1.61
N MET A 115 -7.70 -3.88 -2.13
CA MET A 115 -8.89 -4.45 -1.50
C MET A 115 -8.58 -5.07 -0.13
N LYS A 116 -7.46 -5.79 -0.02
CA LYS A 116 -7.05 -6.45 1.24
C LYS A 116 -6.64 -5.43 2.30
N MET A 117 -6.03 -4.33 1.89
CA MET A 117 -5.45 -3.34 2.80
C MET A 117 -6.37 -2.14 3.03
N GLN A 118 -7.53 -2.11 2.37
CA GLN A 118 -8.47 -0.98 2.34
C GLN A 118 -7.79 0.37 2.01
N HIS A 119 -6.74 0.32 1.19
CA HIS A 119 -5.95 1.49 0.80
C HIS A 119 -5.64 1.44 -0.68
N ARG A 120 -5.78 2.56 -1.39
CA ARG A 120 -5.64 2.58 -2.84
C ARG A 120 -4.18 2.68 -3.26
N PHE A 121 -3.71 1.73 -4.05
CA PHE A 121 -2.39 1.79 -4.69
C PHE A 121 -2.52 2.14 -6.18
N SER A 122 -1.67 3.06 -6.64
CA SER A 122 -1.59 3.49 -8.03
C SER A 122 -0.17 3.24 -8.55
N LEU A 123 -0.02 2.81 -9.81
CA LEU A 123 1.28 2.64 -10.45
C LEU A 123 1.51 3.72 -11.51
N ASP A 124 2.54 4.51 -11.29
CA ASP A 124 3.10 5.47 -12.24
C ASP A 124 4.44 4.94 -12.76
N ILE A 125 4.63 4.89 -14.07
CA ILE A 125 5.83 4.31 -14.69
C ILE A 125 6.51 5.43 -15.46
N VAL A 126 7.73 5.77 -15.06
CA VAL A 126 8.51 6.89 -15.61
C VAL A 126 9.85 6.39 -16.15
N GLU A 127 10.34 7.06 -17.19
CA GLU A 127 11.68 6.81 -17.73
C GLU A 127 12.72 7.67 -17.01
N GLU A 128 13.90 7.09 -16.76
CA GLU A 128 15.07 7.82 -16.29
C GLU A 128 15.64 8.64 -17.47
N GLY A 129 15.13 9.86 -17.67
CA GLY A 129 15.59 10.73 -18.76
C GLY A 129 14.71 11.92 -19.14
N ALA A 130 13.43 11.95 -18.76
CA ALA A 130 12.47 12.98 -19.21
C ALA A 130 12.60 14.36 -18.53
N GLY A 131 13.83 14.78 -18.19
CA GLY A 131 14.14 16.08 -17.60
C GLY A 131 14.95 17.03 -18.51
N LYS A 132 15.17 16.69 -19.77
CA LYS A 132 15.90 17.56 -20.73
C LYS A 132 15.28 17.55 -22.12
N SER A 133 14.22 18.33 -22.25
CA SER A 133 13.84 18.99 -23.51
C SER A 133 13.18 20.32 -23.17
N ALA A 134 13.89 21.13 -22.37
CA ALA A 134 13.78 22.57 -22.48
C ALA A 134 14.18 22.93 -23.92
N HIS A 135 13.16 23.04 -24.76
CA HIS A 135 13.02 24.01 -25.83
C HIS A 135 14.23 24.94 -26.01
N LEU A 136 15.26 24.43 -26.69
CA LEU A 136 16.23 25.26 -27.37
C LEU A 136 15.64 25.56 -28.75
N GLU A 137 14.62 26.41 -28.79
CA GLU A 137 14.31 27.17 -29.99
C GLU A 137 15.07 28.49 -29.89
N SER A 138 16.36 28.42 -30.23
CA SER A 138 17.10 29.59 -30.67
C SER A 138 16.82 29.84 -32.15
N SER A 139 16.52 31.11 -32.46
CA SER A 139 16.80 31.84 -33.71
C SER A 139 16.04 31.49 -35.00
N GLY A 140 15.19 32.45 -35.43
CA GLY A 140 14.63 32.53 -36.79
C GLY A 140 13.71 33.75 -37.01
N SER A 141 14.30 34.94 -36.96
CA SER A 141 13.93 36.28 -37.53
C SER A 141 12.47 36.79 -37.63
N PRO A 142 12.24 38.11 -37.41
CA PRO A 142 10.99 38.77 -37.78
C PRO A 142 10.90 38.96 -39.30
N GLN A 143 9.76 38.63 -39.89
CA GLN A 143 9.34 39.13 -41.20
C GLN A 143 8.00 39.85 -41.03
N ASP A 144 8.06 41.18 -40.95
CA ASP A 144 7.15 42.14 -41.59
C ASP A 144 7.74 43.55 -41.48
#